data_AF-A0A838K9M5-F1
#
_entry.id   AF-A0A838K9M5-F1
#
_cell.length_a   1.000
_cell.length_b   1.000
_cell.length_c   1.000
_cell.angle_alpha   90.00
_cell.angle_beta   90.00
_cell.angle_gamma   90.00
#
_symmetry.space_group_name_H-M   'P 1'
#
loop_
_entity.id
_entity.type
_entity.pdbx_description
1 polymer ?
#
loop_
_entity_poly.entity_id
_entity_poly.type
_entity_poly.pdbx_seq_one_letter_code
_entity_poly.pdbx_strand_id
1 'polypeptide(L)'
;MGKASMSVRSAALAATAAIILAACGGGGGGDGDTGDGDGGGAASGEPTKGGTLTFLTVAEEIDALDPQRNYTGEDLAFAGAYLTRTLTSYKLSTDDAEANTLVADLATDTGTPSEDSKSWQFTVKDGAMFEDGSPITCEDVKYGVSRTFATDLITDGPQYAVAYLDIPKDKDGASVYKGPYVTKGNDTAAFDKAVSCEGQTITFNLANPVPDFNFTVTLTAFAPVPKAADTGE
;
A
#
# COMPACT_ATOMS: atom_id res chain seq x y z
N MET A 1 -49.75 -61.65 -47.73
CA MET A 1 -49.03 -62.34 -48.82
C MET A 1 -48.08 -61.38 -49.53
N GLY A 2 -46.86 -61.82 -49.84
CA GLY A 2 -45.98 -61.27 -50.90
C GLY A 2 -45.26 -59.95 -50.57
N LYS A 3 -44.07 -60.01 -49.97
CA LYS A 3 -42.71 -60.13 -50.57
C LYS A 3 -42.06 -58.78 -50.86
N ALA A 4 -40.90 -58.61 -50.22
CA ALA A 4 -39.98 -57.48 -50.26
C ALA A 4 -39.29 -57.30 -51.62
N SER A 5 -38.80 -56.09 -51.86
CA SER A 5 -37.45 -55.91 -52.42
C SER A 5 -36.87 -54.55 -52.03
N MET A 6 -35.60 -54.63 -51.67
CA MET A 6 -34.74 -53.68 -51.00
C MET A 6 -34.00 -52.81 -52.02
N SER A 7 -33.76 -51.53 -51.73
CA SER A 7 -32.65 -50.77 -52.32
C SER A 7 -32.17 -49.71 -51.35
N VAL A 8 -31.08 -50.03 -50.65
CA VAL A 8 -30.28 -49.16 -49.81
C VAL A 8 -29.44 -48.23 -50.71
N ARG A 9 -29.48 -46.92 -50.47
CA ARG A 9 -28.37 -46.00 -50.77
C ARG A 9 -28.27 -44.90 -49.71
N SER A 10 -27.35 -45.15 -48.79
CA SER A 10 -26.40 -44.22 -48.15
C SER A 10 -26.83 -42.82 -47.71
N ALA A 11 -26.91 -42.69 -46.38
CA ALA A 11 -26.24 -41.70 -45.52
C ALA A 11 -25.81 -40.35 -46.11
N ALA A 12 -26.24 -39.25 -45.46
CA ALA A 12 -25.41 -38.56 -44.47
C ALA A 12 -26.18 -37.39 -43.84
N LEU A 13 -26.22 -37.39 -42.50
CA LEU A 13 -26.73 -36.33 -41.65
C LEU A 13 -25.62 -35.27 -41.50
N ALA A 14 -25.87 -34.02 -41.88
CA ALA A 14 -24.97 -32.90 -41.59
C ALA A 14 -25.73 -31.88 -40.73
N ALA A 15 -25.52 -31.97 -39.41
CA ALA A 15 -25.93 -30.96 -38.45
C ALA A 15 -24.77 -29.99 -38.26
N THR A 16 -24.92 -28.75 -38.73
CA THR A 16 -23.93 -27.68 -38.58
C THR A 16 -24.23 -26.90 -37.30
N ALA A 17 -23.52 -27.19 -36.22
CA ALA A 17 -23.45 -26.34 -35.04
C ALA A 17 -22.04 -25.74 -34.97
N ALA A 18 -21.90 -24.48 -35.38
CA ALA A 18 -20.66 -23.74 -35.28
C ALA A 18 -20.55 -23.11 -33.88
N ILE A 19 -19.85 -23.81 -32.98
CA ILE A 19 -19.32 -23.23 -31.75
C ILE A 19 -17.88 -22.84 -32.05
N ILE A 20 -17.61 -21.53 -32.18
CA ILE A 20 -16.23 -21.02 -32.27
C ILE A 20 -15.78 -20.76 -30.83
N LEU A 21 -15.20 -21.79 -30.20
CA LEU A 21 -14.28 -21.61 -29.07
C LEU A 21 -12.88 -21.40 -29.67
N ALA A 22 -12.47 -20.13 -29.79
CA ALA A 22 -11.07 -19.79 -30.03
C ALA A 22 -10.32 -19.86 -28.69
N ALA A 23 -9.98 -21.08 -28.29
CA ALA A 23 -9.07 -21.33 -27.17
C ALA A 23 -8.28 -22.62 -27.46
N CYS A 24 -7.20 -22.49 -28.24
CA CYS A 24 -5.96 -23.27 -28.06
C CYS A 24 -4.90 -22.77 -29.05
N GLY A 25 -3.93 -22.00 -28.57
CA GLY A 25 -2.57 -22.09 -29.10
C GLY A 25 -1.90 -23.24 -28.37
N GLY A 26 -1.50 -24.30 -29.07
CA GLY A 26 -0.84 -25.44 -28.46
C GLY A 26 -0.84 -26.68 -29.34
N GLY A 27 0.13 -26.74 -30.27
CA GLY A 27 0.43 -27.95 -31.03
C GLY A 27 1.89 -28.32 -30.85
N GLY A 28 2.13 -29.60 -30.56
CA GLY A 28 3.44 -30.27 -30.73
C GLY A 28 4.04 -30.82 -29.43
N GLY A 29 3.84 -32.12 -29.20
CA GLY A 29 4.54 -32.86 -28.14
C GLY A 29 6.01 -33.12 -28.47
N GLY A 30 6.83 -33.19 -27.43
CA GLY A 30 8.23 -33.60 -27.41
C GLY A 30 8.70 -33.71 -25.95
N ASP A 31 9.42 -34.78 -25.65
CA ASP A 31 9.78 -35.33 -24.33
C ASP A 31 10.33 -34.36 -23.27
N GLY A 32 9.89 -34.62 -22.02
CA GLY A 32 10.67 -34.69 -20.79
C GLY A 32 11.74 -33.63 -20.51
N ASP A 33 11.39 -32.65 -19.68
CA ASP A 33 12.23 -32.18 -18.58
C ASP A 33 11.34 -31.63 -17.46
N THR A 34 11.46 -32.20 -16.26
CA THR A 34 10.87 -31.63 -15.04
C THR A 34 11.74 -30.46 -14.62
N GLY A 35 11.51 -29.31 -15.24
CA GLY A 35 12.09 -28.03 -14.83
C GLY A 35 11.29 -27.43 -13.68
N ASP A 36 12.02 -27.00 -12.65
CA ASP A 36 11.53 -26.24 -11.51
C ASP A 36 10.55 -25.12 -11.93
N GLY A 37 9.46 -24.98 -11.15
CA GLY A 37 8.47 -23.93 -11.32
C GLY A 37 9.06 -22.57 -10.96
N ASP A 38 9.84 -22.00 -11.86
CA ASP A 38 10.34 -20.63 -11.80
C ASP A 38 9.43 -19.70 -12.61
N GLY A 39 9.06 -18.59 -11.98
CA GLY A 39 8.59 -17.35 -12.61
C GLY A 39 7.39 -17.45 -13.55
N GLY A 40 6.20 -17.14 -13.03
CA GLY A 40 5.05 -16.78 -13.86
C GLY A 40 5.47 -15.80 -14.95
N GLY A 41 5.43 -16.26 -16.21
CA GLY A 41 5.92 -15.50 -17.35
C GLY A 41 5.28 -14.11 -17.39
N ALA A 42 6.12 -13.08 -17.46
CA ALA A 42 5.66 -11.70 -17.62
C ALA A 42 4.64 -11.64 -18.75
N ALA A 43 3.41 -11.24 -18.43
CA ALA A 43 2.37 -11.07 -19.42
C ALA A 43 2.88 -10.08 -20.49
N SER A 44 3.10 -10.57 -21.70
CA SER A 44 3.57 -9.76 -22.82
C SER A 44 2.37 -9.04 -23.43
N GLY A 45 2.19 -7.76 -23.09
CA GLY A 45 1.14 -6.91 -23.62
C GLY A 45 1.18 -5.52 -22.99
N GLU A 46 0.57 -4.53 -23.67
CA GLU A 46 0.34 -3.22 -23.05
C GLU A 46 -0.64 -3.36 -21.88
N PRO A 47 -0.37 -2.76 -20.71
CA PRO A 47 -1.30 -2.79 -19.59
C PRO A 47 -2.66 -2.19 -19.97
N THR A 48 -3.74 -2.95 -19.79
CA THR A 48 -5.11 -2.47 -20.01
C THR A 48 -5.86 -2.32 -18.69
N LYS A 49 -6.68 -1.28 -18.56
CA LYS A 49 -7.56 -1.10 -17.39
C LYS A 49 -8.74 -2.06 -17.43
N GLY A 50 -9.18 -2.53 -16.26
CA GLY A 50 -10.37 -3.36 -16.08
C GLY A 50 -10.05 -4.81 -15.71
N GLY A 51 -11.11 -5.59 -15.46
CA GLY A 51 -11.01 -6.97 -14.98
C GLY A 51 -11.14 -7.10 -13.47
N THR A 52 -10.97 -8.33 -12.98
CA THR A 52 -10.99 -8.66 -11.55
C THR A 52 -9.69 -9.39 -11.23
N LEU A 53 -8.89 -8.83 -10.31
CA LEU A 53 -7.74 -9.52 -9.74
C LEU A 53 -8.25 -10.47 -8.64
N THR A 54 -8.13 -11.77 -8.89
CA THR A 54 -8.38 -12.80 -7.88
C THR A 54 -7.04 -13.27 -7.34
N PHE A 55 -6.79 -13.06 -6.05
CA PHE A 55 -5.63 -13.58 -5.35
C PHE A 55 -6.07 -14.57 -4.27
N LEU A 56 -5.21 -15.55 -3.98
CA LEU A 56 -5.39 -16.50 -2.89
C LEU A 56 -4.40 -16.08 -1.78
N THR A 57 -4.90 -15.87 -0.57
CA THR A 57 -4.05 -15.71 0.61
C THR A 57 -4.20 -16.91 1.53
N VAL A 58 -3.11 -17.23 2.26
CA VAL A 58 -3.13 -18.20 3.35
C VAL A 58 -3.41 -17.53 4.70
N ALA A 59 -3.39 -16.19 4.76
CA ALA A 59 -3.84 -15.43 5.91
C ALA A 59 -5.35 -15.60 6.06
N GLU A 60 -5.82 -15.73 7.30
CA GLU A 60 -7.25 -15.84 7.59
C GLU A 60 -7.96 -14.48 7.40
N GLU A 61 -7.28 -13.40 7.77
CA GLU A 61 -7.67 -12.00 7.57
C GLU A 61 -6.45 -11.08 7.56
N ILE A 62 -6.62 -9.83 7.12
CA ILE A 62 -5.65 -8.75 7.34
C ILE A 62 -5.72 -8.32 8.81
N ASP A 63 -4.58 -8.18 9.48
CA ASP A 63 -4.53 -7.92 10.93
C ASP A 63 -5.20 -6.58 11.29
N ALA A 64 -4.98 -5.54 10.49
CA ALA A 64 -5.63 -4.25 10.66
C ALA A 64 -5.79 -3.49 9.34
N LEU A 65 -6.96 -2.89 9.12
CA LEU A 65 -7.16 -1.95 8.00
C LEU A 65 -6.75 -0.52 8.34
N ASP A 66 -6.60 -0.22 9.64
CA ASP A 66 -6.02 1.05 10.07
C ASP A 66 -4.54 1.13 9.65
N PRO A 67 -4.13 2.12 8.83
CA PRO A 67 -2.75 2.26 8.39
C PRO A 67 -1.74 2.37 9.54
N GLN A 68 -2.11 2.97 10.68
CA GLN A 68 -1.23 3.11 11.83
C GLN A 68 -1.11 1.84 12.68
N ARG A 69 -1.83 0.76 12.35
CA ARG A 69 -1.81 -0.53 13.05
C ARG A 69 -1.18 -1.67 12.24
N ASN A 70 -0.88 -1.45 10.95
CA ASN A 70 -0.26 -2.44 10.06
C ASN A 70 1.24 -2.63 10.33
N TYR A 71 1.71 -3.87 10.50
CA TYR A 71 3.14 -4.13 10.74
C TYR A 71 3.71 -5.43 10.17
N THR A 72 2.87 -6.36 9.68
CA THR A 72 3.39 -7.54 9.00
C THR A 72 3.87 -7.15 7.61
N GLY A 73 4.92 -7.83 7.10
CA GLY A 73 5.45 -7.52 5.77
C GLY A 73 4.43 -7.71 4.64
N GLU A 74 3.55 -8.70 4.77
CA GLU A 74 2.45 -8.95 3.82
C GLU A 74 1.42 -7.81 3.85
N ASP A 75 0.95 -7.41 5.04
CA ASP A 75 -0.06 -6.37 5.17
C ASP A 75 0.48 -4.99 4.79
N LEU A 76 1.73 -4.67 5.14
CA LEU A 76 2.38 -3.44 4.70
C LEU A 76 2.49 -3.38 3.17
N ALA A 77 2.85 -4.49 2.53
CA ALA A 77 2.92 -4.57 1.08
C ALA A 77 1.53 -4.42 0.44
N PHE A 78 0.52 -5.09 1.00
CA PHE A 78 -0.86 -5.01 0.50
C PHE A 78 -1.46 -3.60 0.71
N ALA A 79 -1.42 -3.08 1.93
CA ALA A 79 -1.97 -1.77 2.27
C ALA A 79 -1.26 -0.65 1.50
N GLY A 80 0.08 -0.68 1.43
CA GLY A 80 0.86 0.31 0.68
C GLY A 80 0.67 0.25 -0.85
N ALA A 81 0.33 -0.92 -1.40
CA ALA A 81 0.09 -1.07 -2.83
C ALA A 81 -1.36 -0.73 -3.26
N TYR A 82 -2.35 -1.00 -2.40
CA TYR A 82 -3.76 -1.01 -2.81
C TYR A 82 -4.69 -0.10 -2.01
N LEU A 83 -4.35 0.23 -0.76
CA LEU A 83 -5.29 0.92 0.15
C LEU A 83 -4.84 2.34 0.48
N THR A 84 -3.56 2.52 0.78
CA THR A 84 -3.04 3.76 1.37
C THR A 84 -1.75 4.18 0.70
N ARG A 85 -1.65 5.48 0.44
CA ARG A 85 -0.43 6.12 -0.07
C ARG A 85 0.32 6.79 1.08
N THR A 86 1.63 6.93 0.94
CA THR A 86 2.52 7.56 1.94
C THR A 86 3.36 8.66 1.27
N LEU A 87 4.22 9.36 2.02
CA LEU A 87 5.00 10.47 1.44
C LEU A 87 5.96 9.96 0.35
N THR A 88 6.63 8.86 0.63
CA THR A 88 7.57 8.18 -0.27
C THR A 88 7.15 6.72 -0.42
N SER A 89 7.55 6.08 -1.52
CA SER A 89 7.33 4.64 -1.71
C SER A 89 8.55 3.99 -2.33
N TYR A 90 8.60 2.67 -2.30
CA TYR A 90 9.53 1.92 -3.14
C TYR A 90 9.03 1.91 -4.59
N LYS A 91 9.96 1.88 -5.54
CA LYS A 91 9.64 1.70 -6.97
C LYS A 91 9.05 0.31 -7.17
N LEU A 92 7.89 0.22 -7.81
CA LEU A 92 7.34 -1.07 -8.23
C LEU A 92 8.14 -1.58 -9.44
N SER A 93 8.93 -2.64 -9.25
CA SER A 93 9.71 -3.29 -10.30
C SER A 93 9.81 -4.79 -10.03
N THR A 94 9.94 -5.57 -11.10
CA THR A 94 10.28 -7.00 -11.01
C THR A 94 11.80 -7.22 -10.94
N ASP A 95 12.59 -6.16 -11.12
CA ASP A 95 14.03 -6.18 -10.87
C ASP A 95 14.30 -5.80 -9.42
N ASP A 96 14.97 -6.68 -8.68
CA ASP A 96 15.22 -6.50 -7.24
C ASP A 96 16.03 -5.24 -6.94
N ALA A 97 17.02 -4.91 -7.77
CA ALA A 97 17.84 -3.73 -7.53
C ALA A 97 17.02 -2.44 -7.72
N GLU A 98 16.16 -2.41 -8.74
CA GLU A 98 15.23 -1.31 -8.95
C GLU A 98 14.15 -1.23 -7.87
N ALA A 99 13.63 -2.37 -7.39
CA ALA A 99 12.59 -2.43 -6.36
C ALA A 99 13.04 -1.82 -5.02
N ASN A 100 14.34 -1.80 -4.76
CA ASN A 100 14.92 -1.15 -3.57
C ASN A 100 15.12 0.37 -3.72
N THR A 101 14.71 0.96 -4.86
CA THR A 101 14.84 2.40 -5.09
C THR A 101 13.68 3.16 -4.47
N LEU A 102 13.98 4.15 -3.63
CA LEU A 102 12.99 5.07 -3.06
C LEU A 102 12.54 6.10 -4.11
N VAL A 103 11.23 6.32 -4.21
CA VAL A 103 10.59 7.29 -5.10
C VAL A 103 9.56 8.13 -4.33
N ALA A 104 9.18 9.27 -4.92
CA ALA A 104 8.15 10.14 -4.36
C ALA A 104 6.75 9.58 -4.63
N ASP A 105 5.88 9.55 -3.62
CA ASP A 105 4.49 9.11 -3.76
C ASP A 105 3.49 10.25 -3.51
N LEU A 106 3.01 10.47 -2.27
CA LEU A 106 2.21 11.68 -1.96
C LEU A 106 3.06 12.94 -1.96
N ALA A 107 4.35 12.84 -1.65
CA ALA A 107 5.26 13.96 -1.74
C ALA A 107 5.67 14.25 -3.20
N THR A 108 6.13 15.48 -3.47
CA THR A 108 6.66 15.92 -4.76
C THR A 108 8.03 15.32 -5.08
N ASP A 109 8.81 14.99 -4.05
CA ASP A 109 10.14 14.39 -4.09
C ASP A 109 10.33 13.41 -2.91
N THR A 110 11.54 12.89 -2.70
CA THR A 110 11.86 11.95 -1.63
C THR A 110 12.24 12.63 -0.30
N GLY A 111 11.95 13.91 -0.14
CA GLY A 111 12.23 14.70 1.05
C GLY A 111 13.60 15.37 1.05
N THR A 112 13.71 16.44 1.84
CA THR A 112 14.95 17.22 2.03
C THR A 112 15.35 17.20 3.50
N PRO A 113 16.51 16.61 3.85
CA PRO A 113 17.04 16.68 5.22
C PRO A 113 17.70 18.03 5.53
N SER A 114 17.73 18.39 6.81
CA SER A 114 18.68 19.37 7.34
C SER A 114 20.11 18.84 7.30
N GLU A 115 21.10 19.74 7.41
CA GLU A 115 22.53 19.38 7.38
C GLU A 115 22.91 18.34 8.45
N ASP A 116 22.25 18.38 9.61
CA ASP A 116 22.46 17.45 10.73
C ASP A 116 21.50 16.26 10.72
N SER A 117 20.66 16.11 9.70
CA SER A 117 19.63 15.06 9.56
C SER A 117 18.66 14.96 10.75
N LYS A 118 18.46 16.07 11.48
CA LYS A 118 17.49 16.17 12.57
C LYS A 118 16.17 16.80 12.15
N SER A 119 16.05 17.27 10.93
CA SER A 119 14.79 17.76 10.39
C SER A 119 14.63 17.29 8.95
N TRP A 120 13.41 16.96 8.54
CA TRP A 120 13.07 16.55 7.19
C TRP A 120 11.84 17.28 6.70
N GLN A 121 11.90 17.80 5.47
CA GLN A 121 10.79 18.47 4.81
C GLN A 121 10.30 17.65 3.63
N PHE A 122 8.98 17.57 3.47
CA PHE A 122 8.31 16.94 2.32
C PHE A 122 7.17 17.86 1.88
N THR A 123 7.00 18.06 0.58
CA THR A 123 5.85 18.82 0.06
C THR A 123 4.82 17.87 -0.52
N VAL A 124 3.60 17.87 0.04
CA VAL A 124 2.48 17.06 -0.44
C VAL A 124 2.01 17.59 -1.80
N LYS A 125 1.83 16.69 -2.78
CA LYS A 125 1.35 17.03 -4.13
C LYS A 125 -0.04 17.65 -4.08
N ASP A 126 -0.25 18.65 -4.95
CA ASP A 126 -1.58 19.17 -5.21
C ASP A 126 -2.46 18.12 -5.91
N GLY A 127 -3.77 18.16 -5.63
CA GLY A 127 -4.76 17.33 -6.30
C GLY A 127 -4.82 15.87 -5.83
N ALA A 128 -4.02 15.48 -4.84
CA ALA A 128 -4.24 14.23 -4.12
C ALA A 128 -5.58 14.29 -3.38
N MET A 129 -6.36 13.21 -3.45
CA MET A 129 -7.70 13.12 -2.86
C MET A 129 -7.88 11.80 -2.15
N PHE A 130 -8.68 11.81 -1.09
CA PHE A 130 -9.25 10.62 -0.49
C PHE A 130 -10.34 10.03 -1.40
N GLU A 131 -10.79 8.81 -1.09
CA GLU A 131 -11.81 8.10 -1.85
C GLU A 131 -13.18 8.81 -1.87
N ASP A 132 -13.45 9.67 -0.88
CA ASP A 132 -14.66 10.50 -0.83
C ASP A 132 -14.54 11.80 -1.67
N GLY A 133 -13.37 12.03 -2.28
CA GLY A 133 -13.06 13.19 -3.10
C GLY A 133 -12.56 14.41 -2.32
N SER A 134 -12.46 14.34 -0.99
CA SER A 134 -11.82 15.40 -0.20
C SER A 134 -10.31 15.46 -0.47
N PRO A 135 -9.69 16.66 -0.45
CA PRO A 135 -8.27 16.80 -0.76
C PRO A 135 -7.41 16.23 0.38
N ILE A 136 -6.31 15.57 0.02
CA ILE A 136 -5.25 15.20 0.98
C ILE A 136 -4.34 16.40 1.18
N THR A 137 -4.17 16.81 2.44
CA THR A 137 -3.34 17.93 2.84
C THR A 137 -2.18 17.52 3.73
N CYS A 138 -1.25 18.45 3.95
CA CYS A 138 -0.21 18.28 4.98
C CYS A 138 -0.79 17.95 6.36
N GLU A 139 -1.92 18.55 6.73
CA GLU A 139 -2.54 18.35 8.04
C GLU A 139 -3.09 16.93 8.21
N ASP A 140 -3.50 16.26 7.12
CA ASP A 140 -3.96 14.87 7.19
C ASP A 140 -2.81 13.90 7.43
N VAL A 141 -1.64 14.16 6.83
CA VAL A 141 -0.39 13.41 7.10
C VAL A 141 0.04 13.64 8.54
N LYS A 142 0.07 14.90 8.98
CA LYS A 142 0.38 15.25 10.38
C LYS A 142 -0.59 14.57 11.35
N TYR A 143 -1.89 14.56 11.03
CA TYR A 143 -2.90 13.90 11.84
C TYR A 143 -2.69 12.38 11.92
N GLY A 144 -2.47 11.71 10.79
CA GLY A 144 -2.17 10.27 10.75
C GLY A 144 -0.97 9.89 11.60
N VAL A 145 0.15 10.64 11.47
CA VAL A 145 1.34 10.46 12.32
C VAL A 145 1.02 10.68 13.79
N SER A 146 0.14 11.62 14.12
CA SER A 146 -0.25 11.88 15.50
C SER A 146 -0.95 10.68 16.16
N ARG A 147 -1.70 9.88 15.38
CA ARG A 147 -2.45 8.71 15.87
C ARG A 147 -1.53 7.62 16.44
N THR A 148 -0.30 7.50 15.95
CA THR A 148 0.68 6.51 16.47
C THR A 148 1.04 6.74 17.94
N PHE A 149 0.75 7.92 18.50
CA PHE A 149 1.01 8.24 19.91
C PHE A 149 -0.14 7.85 20.85
N ALA A 150 -1.30 7.47 20.32
CA ALA A 150 -2.41 6.93 21.11
C ALA A 150 -2.16 5.43 21.41
N THR A 151 -1.05 5.12 22.06
CA THR A 151 -0.52 3.75 22.23
C THR A 151 -1.39 2.84 23.10
N ASP A 152 -2.43 3.38 23.74
CA ASP A 152 -3.46 2.66 24.47
C ASP A 152 -4.61 2.17 23.57
N LEU A 153 -4.72 2.71 22.35
CA LEU A 153 -5.81 2.46 21.41
C LEU A 153 -5.29 1.98 20.03
N ILE A 154 -4.30 2.68 19.49
CA ILE A 154 -3.63 2.38 18.23
C ILE A 154 -2.39 1.54 18.55
N THR A 155 -2.58 0.22 18.52
CA THR A 155 -1.53 -0.77 18.85
C THR A 155 -0.98 -1.46 17.61
N ASP A 156 0.08 -2.25 17.80
CA ASP A 156 0.64 -3.21 16.83
C ASP A 156 1.42 -2.62 15.64
N GLY A 157 1.15 -1.36 15.26
CA GLY A 157 1.87 -0.68 14.18
C GLY A 157 3.30 -0.19 14.53
N PRO A 158 4.06 0.25 13.51
CA PRO A 158 5.42 0.73 13.67
C PRO A 158 5.53 1.92 14.62
N GLN A 159 6.43 1.82 15.60
CA GLN A 159 6.63 2.87 16.62
C GLN A 159 7.73 3.89 16.25
N TYR A 160 8.10 3.99 14.97
CA TYR A 160 9.18 4.88 14.53
C TYR A 160 8.88 6.37 14.75
N ALA A 161 7.62 6.80 14.56
CA ALA A 161 7.23 8.18 14.87
C ALA A 161 7.43 8.50 16.36
N VAL A 162 7.00 7.60 17.25
CA VAL A 162 7.20 7.73 18.71
C VAL A 162 8.68 7.70 19.10
N ALA A 163 9.50 6.93 18.37
CA ALA A 163 10.92 6.79 18.64
C ALA A 163 11.77 7.97 18.14
N TYR A 164 11.41 8.55 16.98
CA TYR A 164 12.27 9.50 16.27
C TYR A 164 11.88 10.96 16.45
N LEU A 165 10.59 11.28 16.59
CA LEU A 165 10.15 12.67 16.70
C LEU A 165 10.71 13.34 17.96
N ASP A 166 11.07 14.62 17.85
CA ASP A 166 11.58 15.45 18.96
C ASP A 166 10.46 15.83 19.94
N ILE A 167 9.91 14.83 20.61
CA ILE A 167 8.87 14.97 21.62
C ILE A 167 9.46 14.54 22.97
N PRO A 168 9.42 15.41 24.00
CA PRO A 168 9.89 15.06 25.33
C PRO A 168 9.22 13.80 25.87
N LYS A 169 9.94 13.11 26.74
CA LYS A 169 9.41 11.97 27.49
C LYS A 169 9.06 12.40 28.92
N ASP A 170 8.00 11.84 29.47
CA ASP A 170 7.67 11.96 30.87
C ASP A 170 8.63 11.14 31.75
N LYS A 171 8.41 11.20 33.07
CA LYS A 171 9.25 10.51 34.07
C LYS A 171 9.26 8.98 33.92
N ASP A 172 8.27 8.41 33.25
CA ASP A 172 8.13 6.96 33.04
C ASP A 172 8.68 6.55 31.66
N GLY A 173 9.19 7.50 30.87
CA GLY A 173 9.77 7.28 29.56
C GLY A 173 8.77 7.28 28.40
N ALA A 174 7.48 7.55 28.66
CA ALA A 174 6.47 7.68 27.63
C ALA A 174 6.47 9.10 27.06
N SER A 175 6.03 9.29 25.81
CA SER A 175 5.88 10.62 25.20
C SER A 175 4.98 11.53 26.05
N VAL A 176 5.30 12.82 26.17
CA VAL A 176 4.40 13.82 26.79
C VAL A 176 3.16 14.12 25.94
N TYR A 177 3.24 13.85 24.63
CA TYR A 177 2.09 13.79 23.74
C TYR A 177 1.52 12.37 23.74
N LYS A 178 0.23 12.24 24.06
CA LYS A 178 -0.50 10.98 24.26
C LYS A 178 -1.43 10.63 23.10
N GLY A 179 -1.24 11.27 21.94
CA GLY A 179 -2.09 11.07 20.76
C GLY A 179 -3.31 12.02 20.71
N PRO A 180 -4.04 12.00 19.59
CA PRO A 180 -5.05 13.02 19.27
C PRO A 180 -6.34 12.90 20.09
N TYR A 181 -6.58 11.76 20.73
CA TYR A 181 -7.83 11.47 21.46
C TYR A 181 -7.80 11.95 22.91
N VAL A 182 -6.61 12.25 23.46
CA VAL A 182 -6.44 12.64 24.87
C VAL A 182 -6.52 14.16 25.01
N THR A 183 -7.46 14.67 25.80
CA THR A 183 -7.68 16.12 25.98
C THR A 183 -7.09 16.69 27.27
N LYS A 184 -6.72 15.86 28.24
CA LYS A 184 -6.20 16.28 29.55
C LYS A 184 -4.80 15.76 29.77
N GLY A 185 -3.88 16.64 30.17
CA GLY A 185 -2.48 16.28 30.42
C GLY A 185 -1.74 15.81 29.17
N ASN A 186 -2.17 16.28 28.00
CA ASN A 186 -1.60 15.97 26.69
C ASN A 186 -0.84 17.20 26.16
N ASP A 187 0.47 17.09 25.95
CA ASP A 187 1.27 18.20 25.45
C ASP A 187 1.20 18.27 23.92
N THR A 188 0.13 18.85 23.40
CA THR A 188 -0.08 19.04 21.96
C THR A 188 0.96 19.99 21.35
N ALA A 189 1.47 20.96 22.13
CA ALA A 189 2.47 21.90 21.68
C ALA A 189 3.81 21.22 21.40
N ALA A 190 4.18 20.20 22.18
CA ALA A 190 5.34 19.37 21.90
C ALA A 190 5.19 18.62 20.55
N PHE A 191 4.01 18.06 20.26
CA PHE A 191 3.75 17.43 18.96
C PHE A 191 3.76 18.44 17.81
N ASP A 192 3.12 19.60 17.98
CA ASP A 192 3.09 20.65 16.96
C ASP A 192 4.48 21.22 16.63
N LYS A 193 5.40 21.20 17.60
CA LYS A 193 6.81 21.52 17.38
C LYS A 193 7.54 20.41 16.64
N ALA A 194 7.22 19.15 16.92
CA ALA A 194 7.86 18.00 16.29
C ALA A 194 7.36 17.75 14.86
N VAL A 195 6.08 18.03 14.57
CA VAL A 195 5.47 17.87 13.25
C VAL A 195 4.66 19.12 12.93
N SER A 196 5.07 19.85 11.89
CA SER A 196 4.46 21.13 11.52
C SER A 196 4.19 21.21 10.03
N CYS A 197 3.16 21.97 9.67
CA CYS A 197 2.75 22.22 8.30
C CYS A 197 2.90 23.71 7.96
N GLU A 198 3.54 24.00 6.83
CA GLU A 198 3.54 25.32 6.19
C GLU A 198 3.01 25.15 4.76
N GLY A 199 1.75 25.54 4.54
CA GLY A 199 1.06 25.20 3.30
C GLY A 199 0.95 23.68 3.13
N GLN A 200 1.41 23.16 2.00
CA GLN A 200 1.47 21.71 1.72
C GLN A 200 2.79 21.06 2.18
N THR A 201 3.71 21.81 2.78
CA THR A 201 4.99 21.28 3.22
C THR A 201 4.91 20.83 4.68
N ILE A 202 5.14 19.53 4.91
CA ILE A 202 5.28 18.95 6.24
C ILE A 202 6.76 18.95 6.66
N THR A 203 7.02 19.36 7.89
CA THR A 203 8.35 19.29 8.53
C THR A 203 8.29 18.35 9.72
N PHE A 204 9.18 17.37 9.75
CA PHE A 204 9.41 16.48 10.89
C PHE A 204 10.72 16.85 11.58
N ASN A 205 10.65 17.21 12.86
CA ASN A 205 11.82 17.45 13.71
C ASN A 205 12.07 16.21 14.57
N LEU A 206 13.32 15.74 14.57
CA LEU A 206 13.75 14.48 15.12
C LEU A 206 14.68 14.70 16.33
N ALA A 207 14.53 13.86 17.36
CA ALA A 207 15.35 13.95 18.57
C ALA A 207 16.84 13.69 18.28
N ASN A 208 17.11 12.77 17.36
CA ASN A 208 18.45 12.35 16.94
C ASN A 208 18.59 12.43 15.41
N PRO A 209 19.82 12.50 14.87
CA PRO A 209 20.04 12.41 13.43
C PRO A 209 19.52 11.08 12.87
N VAL A 210 18.67 11.14 11.84
CA VAL A 210 18.18 9.98 11.08
C VAL A 210 18.39 10.27 9.58
N PRO A 211 19.55 9.90 9.01
CA PRO A 211 19.90 10.21 7.62
C PRO A 211 19.04 9.53 6.55
N ASP A 212 18.26 8.53 6.95
CA ASP A 212 17.40 7.69 6.11
C ASP A 212 15.92 7.81 6.51
N PHE A 213 15.51 8.92 7.16
CA PHE A 213 14.12 9.12 7.59
C PHE A 213 13.13 9.10 6.41
N ASN A 214 13.56 9.46 5.20
CA ASN A 214 12.76 9.32 3.99
C ASN A 214 12.36 7.88 3.65
N PHE A 215 13.10 6.87 4.11
CA PHE A 215 12.66 5.47 4.04
C PHE A 215 11.63 5.16 5.13
N THR A 216 11.75 5.78 6.31
CA THR A 216 10.81 5.57 7.43
C THR A 216 9.39 6.00 7.05
N VAL A 217 9.25 7.11 6.31
CA VAL A 217 7.94 7.63 5.87
C VAL A 217 7.32 6.84 4.71
N THR A 218 7.91 5.71 4.31
CA THR A 218 7.23 4.71 3.44
C THR A 218 6.21 3.88 4.21
N LEU A 219 6.38 3.75 5.53
CA LEU A 219 5.52 2.95 6.38
C LEU A 219 4.13 3.60 6.51
N THR A 220 3.09 2.76 6.52
CA THR A 220 1.69 3.21 6.62
C THR A 220 1.40 3.97 7.92
N ALA A 221 2.24 3.82 8.95
CA ALA A 221 2.19 4.67 10.15
C ALA A 221 2.32 6.17 9.85
N PHE A 222 2.89 6.55 8.69
CA PHE A 222 3.01 7.93 8.20
C PHE A 222 1.98 8.29 7.11
N ALA A 223 1.00 7.42 6.84
CA ALA A 223 -0.06 7.70 5.88
C ALA A 223 -1.03 8.77 6.41
N PRO A 224 -1.63 9.59 5.53
CA PRO A 224 -2.65 10.55 5.92
C PRO A 224 -3.92 9.84 6.40
N VAL A 225 -4.58 10.43 7.39
CA VAL A 225 -5.91 10.01 7.85
C VAL A 225 -6.84 11.22 7.85
N PRO A 226 -8.02 11.13 7.22
CA PRO A 226 -9.00 12.21 7.26
C PRO A 226 -9.61 12.29 8.65
N LYS A 227 -9.21 13.29 9.45
CA LYS A 227 -9.66 13.45 10.85
C LYS A 227 -11.19 13.41 11.02
N ALA A 228 -11.93 13.88 10.02
CA ALA A 228 -13.40 13.89 10.07
C ALA A 228 -14.03 12.50 9.98
N ALA A 229 -13.32 11.50 9.45
CA ALA A 229 -13.79 10.12 9.32
C ALA A 229 -13.15 9.17 10.34
N ASP A 230 -12.21 9.65 11.15
CA ASP A 230 -11.54 8.83 12.17
C ASP A 230 -12.49 8.47 13.32
N THR A 231 -12.66 7.17 13.53
CA THR A 231 -13.50 6.60 14.59
C THR A 231 -12.70 6.21 15.83
N GLY A 232 -11.38 6.38 15.82
CA GLY A 232 -10.50 6.00 16.94
C GLY A 232 -10.29 4.50 17.08
N GLU A 233 -10.24 3.76 15.97
CA GLU A 233 -9.96 2.31 15.94
C GLU A 233 -8.89 1.96 14.91
#